data_AF-A0A2M7E3G5-F1
#
_entry.id   AF-A0A2M7E3G5-F1
#
_cell.length_a   1.000
_cell.length_b   1.000
_cell.length_c   1.000
_cell.angle_alpha   90.00
_cell.angle_beta   90.00
_cell.angle_gamma   90.00
#
_symmetry.space_group_name_H-M   'P 1'
#
loop_
_entity.id
_entity.type
_entity.pdbx_description
1 polymer ?
#
loop_
_entity_poly.entity_id
_entity_poly.type
_entity_poly.pdbx_seq_one_letter_code
_entity_poly.pdbx_strand_id
1 'polypeptide(L)'
;MRYIVFLIIVFSSIKLFGQPGFIENKGQWNSNALFKTDIPNGALYLEKDGLTYNFIKGEDIKHSHAHHGEKNNLDNNRLVH
;
A
#
# COMPACT_ATOMS: atom_id res chain seq x y z
N MET A 1 -27.98 -9.13 -36.31
CA MET A 1 -26.62 -9.69 -36.15
C MET A 1 -25.50 -8.63 -36.22
N ARG A 2 -25.54 -7.64 -37.14
CA ARG A 2 -24.46 -6.65 -37.32
C ARG A 2 -24.10 -5.82 -36.07
N TYR A 3 -25.09 -5.41 -35.28
CA TYR A 3 -24.88 -4.56 -34.09
C TYR A 3 -24.67 -5.35 -32.79
N ILE A 4 -24.93 -6.66 -32.80
CA ILE A 4 -24.81 -7.50 -31.60
C ILE A 4 -23.34 -7.68 -31.21
N VAL A 5 -22.45 -7.87 -32.19
CA VAL A 5 -21.01 -7.99 -31.96
C VAL A 5 -20.43 -6.68 -31.40
N PHE A 6 -20.91 -5.54 -31.90
CA PHE A 6 -20.50 -4.22 -31.40
C PHE A 6 -20.91 -4.01 -29.93
N LEU A 7 -22.11 -4.42 -29.55
CA LEU A 7 -22.58 -4.36 -28.15
C LEU A 7 -21.75 -5.24 -27.20
N ILE A 8 -21.34 -6.43 -27.64
CA ILE A 8 -20.53 -7.36 -26.82
C ILE A 8 -19.13 -6.80 -26.54
N ILE A 9 -18.50 -6.14 -27.52
CA ILE A 9 -17.16 -5.54 -27.36
C ILE A 9 -17.18 -4.37 -26.35
N VAL A 10 -18.23 -3.56 -26.39
CA VAL A 10 -18.42 -2.44 -25.45
C VAL A 10 -18.65 -2.97 -24.03
N PHE A 11 -19.45 -4.03 -23.88
CA PHE A 11 -19.76 -4.62 -22.57
C PHE A 11 -18.57 -5.38 -21.95
N SER A 12 -17.69 -5.94 -22.78
CA SER A 12 -16.45 -6.64 -22.33
C SER A 12 -15.43 -5.69 -21.66
N SER A 13 -15.51 -4.39 -21.93
CA SER A 13 -14.55 -3.40 -21.43
C SER A 13 -14.87 -2.89 -20.02
N ILE A 14 -15.96 -3.35 -19.40
CA ILE A 14 -16.33 -2.95 -18.04
C ILE A 14 -15.40 -3.69 -17.07
N LYS A 15 -14.42 -2.97 -16.53
CA LYS A 15 -13.58 -3.47 -15.42
C LYS A 15 -14.51 -3.83 -14.27
N LEU A 16 -14.62 -5.12 -13.92
CA LEU A 16 -15.21 -5.52 -12.64
C LEU A 16 -14.29 -4.99 -11.54
N PHE A 17 -14.66 -3.88 -10.91
CA PHE A 17 -14.08 -3.48 -9.63
C PHE A 17 -14.45 -4.57 -8.61
N GLY A 18 -13.53 -5.48 -8.33
CA GLY A 18 -13.64 -6.35 -7.17
C GLY A 18 -13.58 -5.48 -5.92
N GLN A 19 -14.53 -5.65 -5.00
CA GLN A 19 -14.42 -5.02 -3.68
C GLN A 19 -13.11 -5.50 -3.03
N PRO A 20 -12.32 -4.61 -2.42
CA PRO A 20 -11.13 -5.04 -1.69
C PRO A 20 -11.58 -5.99 -0.59
N GLY A 21 -11.23 -7.27 -0.75
CA GLY A 21 -11.56 -8.31 0.21
C GLY A 21 -10.76 -8.15 1.49
N PHE A 22 -11.17 -8.89 2.52
CA PHE A 22 -10.37 -9.05 3.72
C PHE A 22 -9.38 -10.21 3.51
N ILE A 23 -8.10 -9.95 3.77
CA ILE A 23 -7.03 -10.94 3.78
C ILE A 23 -6.81 -11.37 5.23
N GLU A 24 -6.91 -12.67 5.49
CA GLU A 24 -6.67 -13.26 6.82
C GLU A 24 -5.21 -13.11 7.26
N ASN A 25 -5.00 -12.79 8.53
CA ASN A 25 -3.69 -12.79 9.14
C ASN A 25 -3.26 -14.22 9.49
N LYS A 26 -2.25 -14.69 8.77
CA LYS A 26 -1.53 -15.94 8.96
C LYS A 26 -0.12 -15.71 9.52
N GLY A 27 0.10 -14.55 10.14
CA GLY A 27 1.39 -14.11 10.69
C GLY A 27 2.11 -13.03 9.86
N GLN A 28 1.46 -12.45 8.85
CA GLN A 28 2.02 -11.35 8.05
C GLN A 28 2.05 -10.02 8.81
N TRP A 29 1.13 -9.83 9.78
CA TRP A 29 1.03 -8.62 10.60
C TRP A 29 0.99 -8.97 12.08
N ASN A 30 0.85 -7.94 12.92
CA ASN A 30 0.67 -8.11 14.36
C ASN A 30 -0.46 -9.11 14.67
N SER A 31 -0.25 -10.01 15.62
CA SER A 31 -1.20 -11.06 16.01
C SER A 31 -2.58 -10.55 16.44
N ASN A 32 -2.68 -9.28 16.83
CA ASN A 32 -3.95 -8.65 17.20
C ASN A 32 -4.84 -8.37 15.99
N ALA A 33 -4.27 -8.22 14.80
CA ALA A 33 -5.02 -8.08 13.56
C ALA A 33 -5.43 -9.48 13.05
N LEU A 34 -6.73 -9.71 12.89
CA LEU A 34 -7.29 -10.95 12.35
C LEU A 34 -7.39 -10.89 10.83
N PHE A 35 -7.78 -9.73 10.31
CA PHE A 35 -7.89 -9.51 8.87
C PHE A 35 -7.39 -8.11 8.50
N LYS A 36 -6.99 -7.93 7.25
CA LYS A 36 -6.66 -6.63 6.67
C LYS A 36 -7.40 -6.43 5.36
N THR A 37 -7.87 -5.23 5.09
CA THR A 37 -8.28 -4.81 3.76
C THR A 37 -7.58 -3.52 3.37
N ASP A 38 -7.27 -3.38 2.08
CA ASP A 38 -6.69 -2.16 1.54
C ASP A 38 -7.80 -1.18 1.19
N ILE A 39 -7.67 0.05 1.69
CA ILE A 39 -8.62 1.12 1.41
C ILE A 39 -7.88 2.33 0.84
N PRO A 40 -8.59 3.27 0.17
CA PRO A 40 -7.95 4.48 -0.31
C PRO A 40 -7.16 5.15 0.81
N ASN A 41 -5.90 5.51 0.51
CA ASN A 41 -4.99 6.17 1.43
C ASN A 41 -4.59 5.33 2.67
N GLY A 42 -4.65 4.00 2.60
CA GLY A 42 -4.07 3.18 3.66
C GLY A 42 -4.63 1.77 3.77
N ALA A 43 -4.75 1.30 5.01
CA ALA A 43 -5.20 -0.05 5.31
C ALA A 43 -6.11 -0.05 6.55
N LEU A 44 -7.12 -0.93 6.52
CA LEU A 44 -7.98 -1.20 7.66
C LEU A 44 -7.70 -2.60 8.19
N TYR A 45 -7.45 -2.71 9.48
CA TYR A 45 -7.21 -3.96 10.19
C TYR A 45 -8.43 -4.27 11.06
N LEU A 46 -8.94 -5.48 10.93
CA LEU A 46 -10.01 -6.02 11.76
C LEU A 46 -9.35 -6.77 12.92
N GLU A 47 -9.59 -6.31 14.14
CA GLU A 47 -9.12 -6.94 15.37
C GLU A 47 -10.30 -7.62 16.08
N LYS A 48 -10.03 -8.36 17.15
CA LYS A 48 -11.08 -9.09 17.88
C LYS A 48 -12.15 -8.15 18.46
N ASP A 49 -11.72 -7.02 18.99
CA ASP A 49 -12.57 -6.10 19.76
C ASP A 49 -12.69 -4.72 19.09
N GLY A 50 -12.21 -4.58 17.84
CA GLY A 50 -12.20 -3.27 17.18
C GLY A 50 -11.63 -3.24 15.76
N LEU A 51 -11.47 -2.02 15.27
CA LEU A 51 -10.93 -1.70 13.95
C LEU A 51 -9.75 -0.74 14.12
N THR A 52 -8.62 -1.07 13.50
CA THR A 52 -7.44 -0.20 13.46
C THR A 52 -7.28 0.35 12.05
N TYR A 53 -7.30 1.67 11.92
CA TYR A 53 -7.09 2.35 10.63
C TYR A 53 -5.66 2.90 10.55
N ASN A 54 -4.93 2.46 9.53
CA ASN A 54 -3.65 3.02 9.18
C ASN A 54 -3.84 3.98 8.00
N PHE A 55 -3.79 5.28 8.25
CA PHE A 55 -3.95 6.32 7.25
C PHE A 55 -2.60 6.90 6.82
N ILE A 56 -2.40 7.03 5.52
CA ILE A 56 -1.24 7.69 4.93
C ILE A 56 -1.72 9.01 4.34
N LYS A 57 -1.29 10.15 4.91
CA LYS A 57 -1.53 11.45 4.28
C LYS A 57 -0.66 11.57 3.05
N GLY A 58 -1.20 12.11 1.95
CA GLY A 58 -0.43 12.34 0.73
C GLY A 58 0.78 13.29 0.92
N GLU A 59 0.74 14.12 1.96
CA GLU A 59 1.82 15.02 2.37
C GLU A 59 3.00 14.24 2.99
N ASP A 60 2.71 13.19 3.77
CA ASP A 60 3.72 12.37 4.46
C ASP A 60 4.57 11.55 3.46
N ILE A 61 4.01 11.23 2.29
CA ILE A 61 4.72 10.54 1.20
C ILE A 61 5.88 11.40 0.68
N LYS A 62 5.74 12.73 0.65
CA LYS A 62 6.80 13.65 0.18
C LYS A 62 7.99 13.74 1.14
N HIS A 63 7.77 13.42 2.41
CA HIS A 63 8.80 13.45 3.46
C HIS A 63 9.39 12.07 3.77
N SER A 64 8.99 11.01 3.07
CA SER A 64 9.66 9.71 3.13
C SER A 64 11.03 9.82 2.44
N HIS A 65 11.98 10.44 3.13
CA HIS A 65 13.39 10.42 2.78
C HIS A 65 13.90 9.02 3.11
N ALA A 66 13.77 8.10 2.16
CA ALA A 66 14.66 6.96 2.10
C ALA A 66 16.08 7.53 2.00
N HIS A 67 16.75 7.66 3.14
CA HIS A 67 18.13 8.07 3.25
C HIS A 67 18.97 7.02 2.50
N HIS A 68 19.15 7.22 1.18
CA HIS A 68 20.30 6.69 0.49
C HIS A 68 21.50 7.28 1.20
N GLY A 69 22.17 6.43 1.99
CA GLY A 69 23.39 6.78 2.70
C GLY A 69 24.49 7.10 1.72
N GLU A 70 24.57 8.34 1.27
CA GLU A 70 25.78 8.89 0.70
C GLU A 70 26.59 9.49 1.85
N LYS A 71 27.26 8.62 2.61
CA LYS A 71 28.35 9.04 3.49
C LYS A 71 29.52 9.45 2.61
N ASN A 72 29.50 10.70 2.14
CA ASN A 72 30.70 11.36 1.62
C ASN A 72 31.69 11.52 2.77
N ASN A 73 32.60 10.56 2.87
CA ASN A 73 33.70 10.52 3.82
C ASN A 73 34.72 11.59 3.40
N LEU A 74 34.45 12.84 3.78
CA LEU A 74 35.38 13.96 3.75
C LEU A 74 35.90 14.19 5.17
N ASP A 75 36.49 13.16 5.77
CA ASP A 75 37.30 13.32 6.99
C ASP A 75 38.74 13.64 6.58
N ASN A 76 38.89 14.80 5.92
CA ASN A 76 40.15 15.52 6.00
C ASN A 76 40.39 15.87 7.47
N ASN A 77 41.57 15.46 7.98
CA ASN A 77 42.25 16.03 9.14
C ASN A 77 42.05 15.34 10.50
N ARG A 78 42.65 14.13 10.70
CA ARG A 78 43.25 13.71 11.99
C ARG A 78 43.96 12.34 11.92
N LEU A 79 45.22 12.31 11.52
CA LEU A 79 46.24 11.34 11.99
C LEU A 79 47.59 12.08 11.96
N VAL A 80 47.98 12.81 13.02
CA VAL A 80 49.08 12.40 13.92
C VAL A 80 50.06 11.38 13.31
N HIS A 81 51.18 11.84 12.76
CA HIS A 81 52.52 11.78 13.36
C HIS A 81 53.55 12.48 12.46
#